data_AF-A0A087YC34-F1
#
_entry.id   AF-A0A087YC34-F1
#
_cell.length_a   1.000
_cell.length_b   1.000
_cell.length_c   1.000
_cell.angle_alpha   90.00
_cell.angle_beta   90.00
_cell.angle_gamma   90.00
#
_symmetry.space_group_name_H-M   'P 1'
#
loop_
_entity.id
_entity.type
_entity.pdbx_description
1 polymer ?
#
loop_
_entity_poly.entity_id
_entity_poly.type
_entity_poly.pdbx_seq_one_letter_code
_entity_poly.pdbx_strand_id
1 'polypeptide(L)'
;MSVFKGAMITASKSRIISLARASTLLNNLGVRQELYRLPESSQPLYIAGQRCFSNASIRNKSGEPSPSEDKVHLTKSCVKRLSEIMEKGEYLRIQVEGGGCSGFQYKFSVDRNKNEEDRVFEQGGVGIIVDQESLEFVKGSTVDFSQELIRSTFQVLKNPQADHGCSCGSSFSVKV
;
A
#
# COMPACT_ATOMS: atom_id res chain seq x y z
N MET A 1 59.00 -21.81 28.89
CA MET A 1 58.54 -23.21 28.86
C MET A 1 57.06 -23.21 28.50
N SER A 2 56.62 -24.20 27.71
CA SER A 2 55.27 -24.40 27.18
C SER A 2 54.90 -23.55 25.96
N VAL A 3 54.37 -24.05 24.84
CA VAL A 3 54.51 -25.29 24.03
C VAL A 3 53.54 -25.05 22.86
N PHE A 4 53.97 -25.42 21.66
CA PHE A 4 53.20 -25.42 20.40
C PHE A 4 51.82 -26.09 20.52
N LYS A 5 50.84 -25.56 19.76
CA LYS A 5 49.73 -26.28 19.08
C LYS A 5 49.19 -25.32 18.02
N GLY A 6 49.35 -25.55 16.71
CA GLY A 6 48.84 -26.68 15.92
C GLY A 6 47.55 -26.21 15.22
N ALA A 7 47.60 -25.66 14.00
CA ALA A 7 47.52 -26.34 12.69
C ALA A 7 46.09 -26.71 12.25
N MET A 8 45.71 -26.12 11.10
CA MET A 8 44.90 -26.59 9.95
C MET A 8 43.67 -27.52 10.11
N ILE A 9 42.85 -27.54 9.04
CA ILE A 9 41.78 -28.49 8.63
C ILE A 9 40.40 -27.78 8.69
N THR A 10 39.56 -27.62 7.66
CA THR A 10 39.50 -28.17 6.29
C THR A 10 38.52 -27.38 5.43
N ALA A 11 38.77 -27.36 4.12
CA ALA A 11 37.83 -26.96 3.08
C ALA A 11 36.57 -27.84 3.07
N SER A 12 35.39 -27.23 2.92
CA SER A 12 34.18 -27.94 2.50
C SER A 12 33.73 -27.41 1.15
N LYS A 13 33.85 -28.27 0.14
CA LYS A 13 33.63 -28.02 -1.28
C LYS A 13 32.16 -28.35 -1.60
N SER A 14 31.29 -27.35 -1.60
CA SER A 14 29.87 -27.52 -1.92
C SER A 14 29.70 -27.77 -3.43
N ARG A 15 29.16 -28.95 -3.75
CA ARG A 15 28.92 -29.42 -5.11
C ARG A 15 27.80 -28.61 -5.76
N ILE A 16 28.11 -27.93 -6.85
CA ILE A 16 27.12 -27.33 -7.76
C ILE A 16 26.59 -28.45 -8.65
N ILE A 17 25.32 -28.79 -8.46
CA ILE A 17 24.57 -29.67 -9.35
C ILE A 17 23.41 -28.82 -9.88
N SER A 18 23.60 -28.19 -11.04
CA SER A 18 22.50 -27.56 -11.78
C SER A 18 22.24 -28.40 -13.02
N LEU A 19 21.28 -29.31 -12.90
CA LEU A 19 20.74 -30.11 -13.99
C LEU A 19 19.69 -29.28 -14.74
N ALA A 20 19.75 -29.44 -16.06
CA ALA A 20 18.97 -28.78 -17.08
C ALA A 20 17.46 -28.64 -16.81
N ARG A 21 16.89 -27.54 -17.30
CA ARG A 21 15.51 -27.52 -17.77
C ARG A 21 15.47 -26.97 -19.18
N ALA A 22 15.43 -27.90 -20.13
CA ALA A 22 14.87 -27.69 -21.45
C ALA A 22 13.36 -27.45 -21.29
N SER A 23 12.81 -26.46 -21.94
CA SER A 23 11.35 -26.33 -22.17
C SER A 23 11.12 -25.51 -23.44
N THR A 24 11.04 -26.27 -24.53
CA THR A 24 10.11 -26.11 -25.66
C THR A 24 9.36 -24.78 -25.76
N LEU A 25 9.78 -23.97 -26.74
CA LEU A 25 8.99 -22.93 -27.39
C LEU A 25 7.93 -23.57 -28.29
N LEU A 26 6.67 -23.52 -27.87
CA LEU A 26 5.52 -23.63 -28.76
C LEU A 26 4.41 -22.74 -28.20
N ASN A 27 4.01 -21.73 -28.97
CA ASN A 27 2.61 -21.48 -29.37
C ASN A 27 2.49 -20.06 -29.92
N ASN A 28 2.51 -19.95 -31.24
CA ASN A 28 2.07 -18.76 -31.96
C ASN A 28 0.67 -19.05 -32.52
N LEU A 29 -0.35 -18.80 -31.69
CA LEU A 29 -1.75 -18.83 -32.09
C LEU A 29 -2.13 -17.42 -32.56
N GLY A 30 -1.87 -17.17 -33.84
CA GLY A 30 -2.43 -16.02 -34.55
C GLY A 30 -3.92 -16.23 -34.77
N VAL A 31 -4.77 -15.61 -33.95
CA VAL A 31 -6.19 -15.52 -34.22
C VAL A 31 -6.75 -14.17 -33.77
N ARG A 32 -7.41 -13.51 -34.74
CA ARG A 32 -8.45 -12.47 -34.65
C ARG A 32 -8.02 -11.02 -34.39
N GLN A 33 -8.29 -10.18 -35.39
CA GLN A 33 -9.19 -9.05 -35.13
C GLN A 33 -9.96 -8.71 -36.42
N GLU A 34 -11.21 -9.17 -36.47
CA GLU A 34 -12.18 -8.74 -37.47
C GLU A 34 -12.99 -7.60 -36.82
N LEU A 35 -12.83 -6.43 -37.43
CA LEU A 35 -13.44 -5.15 -37.10
C LEU A 35 -14.92 -5.14 -37.48
N TYR A 36 -15.85 -4.89 -36.54
CA TYR A 36 -17.19 -4.41 -36.86
C TYR A 36 -17.74 -3.41 -35.82
N ARG A 37 -17.55 -2.13 -36.18
CA ARG A 37 -18.50 -0.99 -36.18
C ARG A 37 -19.71 -1.01 -35.22
N LEU A 38 -19.75 -0.06 -34.29
CA LEU A 38 -20.96 0.35 -33.57
C LEU A 38 -21.73 1.45 -34.34
N PRO A 39 -23.07 1.48 -34.26
CA PRO A 39 -23.90 2.47 -34.95
C PRO A 39 -24.00 3.79 -34.18
N GLU A 40 -23.97 4.91 -34.92
CA GLU A 40 -24.24 6.26 -34.45
C GLU A 40 -25.73 6.40 -34.07
N SER A 41 -26.01 6.66 -32.79
CA SER A 41 -27.33 7.17 -32.37
C SER A 41 -27.27 8.69 -32.24
N SER A 42 -27.88 9.36 -33.20
CA SER A 42 -28.23 10.77 -33.21
C SER A 42 -29.13 11.16 -32.04
N GLN A 43 -28.84 12.29 -31.39
CA GLN A 43 -29.75 12.97 -30.48
C GLN A 43 -29.78 14.47 -30.81
N PRO A 44 -30.97 15.08 -31.03
CA PRO A 44 -31.11 16.53 -31.11
C PRO A 44 -31.70 17.14 -29.83
N LEU A 45 -31.06 18.23 -29.42
CA LEU A 45 -31.59 19.58 -29.14
C LEU A 45 -32.68 19.85 -28.07
N TYR A 46 -32.25 20.67 -27.10
CA TYR A 46 -32.91 21.78 -26.39
C TYR A 46 -34.33 21.61 -25.83
N ILE A 47 -34.49 21.94 -24.54
CA ILE A 47 -35.51 22.89 -24.07
C ILE A 47 -35.08 23.51 -22.74
N ALA A 48 -35.27 24.82 -22.67
CA ALA A 48 -35.09 25.69 -21.53
C ALA A 48 -36.15 25.45 -20.44
N GLY A 49 -35.82 25.74 -19.19
CA GLY A 49 -36.83 25.76 -18.11
C GLY A 49 -36.23 26.04 -16.75
N GLN A 50 -36.02 27.33 -16.46
CA GLN A 50 -35.65 27.86 -15.16
C GLN A 50 -36.56 27.36 -14.04
N ARG A 51 -35.99 27.14 -12.86
CA ARG A 51 -36.56 27.60 -11.59
C ARG A 51 -35.48 27.66 -10.51
N CYS A 52 -35.20 28.90 -10.10
CA CYS A 52 -34.48 29.21 -8.88
C CYS A 52 -35.30 28.74 -7.69
N PHE A 53 -34.69 27.95 -6.81
CA PHE A 53 -35.12 27.84 -5.42
C PHE A 53 -33.97 28.26 -4.54
N SER A 54 -34.13 29.46 -4.01
CA SER A 54 -33.42 29.99 -2.86
C SER A 54 -33.57 29.01 -1.69
N ASN A 55 -32.48 28.72 -1.00
CA ASN A 55 -32.50 28.88 0.45
C ASN A 55 -31.09 29.11 1.00
N ALA A 56 -31.06 30.06 1.93
CA ALA A 56 -29.90 30.58 2.61
C ALA A 56 -29.27 29.59 3.59
N SER A 57 -28.09 30.01 4.08
CA SER A 57 -27.43 29.63 5.34
C SER A 57 -26.25 28.67 5.21
N ILE A 58 -25.03 29.22 5.14
CA ILE A 58 -23.82 28.68 5.80
C ILE A 58 -22.92 29.90 6.10
N ARG A 59 -23.00 30.53 7.28
CA ARG A 59 -22.10 30.37 8.45
C ARG A 59 -20.60 30.23 8.10
N ASN A 60 -19.86 31.24 8.52
CA ASN A 60 -18.41 31.32 8.73
C ASN A 60 -17.64 29.99 8.80
N LYS A 61 -16.52 29.90 8.07
CA LYS A 61 -15.39 29.03 8.43
C LYS A 61 -14.11 29.86 8.46
N SER A 62 -13.75 30.30 9.65
CA SER A 62 -12.42 30.78 10.01
C SER A 62 -11.43 29.61 9.97
N GLY A 63 -10.30 29.80 9.27
CA GLY A 63 -9.02 29.08 9.40
C GLY A 63 -9.05 27.59 9.77
N GLU A 64 -9.15 26.72 8.77
CA GLU A 64 -8.93 25.28 8.91
C GLU A 64 -7.85 24.86 7.89
N PRO A 65 -6.86 24.03 8.27
CA PRO A 65 -5.95 23.47 7.28
C PRO A 65 -6.79 22.65 6.28
N SER A 66 -6.64 22.98 5.01
CA SER A 66 -7.42 22.46 3.88
C SER A 66 -7.59 20.93 3.96
N PRO A 67 -8.83 20.39 4.07
CA PRO A 67 -9.04 18.99 4.36
C PRO A 67 -9.46 18.23 3.09
N SER A 68 -8.57 17.42 2.51
CA SER A 68 -9.00 16.19 1.80
C SER A 68 -7.90 15.30 1.25
N GLU A 69 -6.65 15.74 1.09
CA GLU A 69 -5.68 14.97 0.29
C GLU A 69 -4.68 14.13 1.09
N ASP A 70 -4.27 14.55 2.29
CA ASP A 70 -3.24 13.86 3.11
C ASP A 70 -3.82 12.92 4.17
N LYS A 71 -4.95 12.27 3.91
CA LYS A 71 -5.63 11.45 4.95
C LYS A 71 -5.37 9.96 4.75
N VAL A 72 -4.97 9.27 5.82
CA VAL A 72 -4.97 7.82 5.90
C VAL A 72 -6.17 7.36 6.73
N HIS A 73 -6.89 6.36 6.23
CA HIS A 73 -8.08 5.81 6.90
C HIS A 73 -7.74 4.51 7.62
N LEU A 74 -8.32 4.28 8.80
CA LEU A 74 -8.24 2.98 9.47
C LEU A 74 -9.57 2.24 9.46
N THR A 75 -9.53 0.94 9.20
CA THR A 75 -10.67 0.05 9.42
C THR A 75 -10.89 -0.23 10.91
N LYS A 76 -12.13 -0.63 11.25
CA LYS A 76 -12.46 -1.04 12.62
C LYS A 76 -11.62 -2.22 13.11
N SER A 77 -11.32 -3.18 12.22
CA SER A 77 -10.50 -4.35 12.52
C SER A 77 -9.07 -3.95 12.87
N CYS A 78 -8.49 -3.00 12.11
CA CYS A 78 -7.16 -2.47 12.38
C CYS A 78 -7.11 -1.77 13.75
N VAL A 79 -8.03 -0.84 14.00
CA VAL A 79 -8.12 -0.12 15.30
C VAL A 79 -8.26 -1.09 16.46
N LYS A 80 -9.15 -2.09 16.34
CA LYS A 80 -9.34 -3.11 17.37
C LYS A 80 -8.04 -3.86 17.62
N ARG A 81 -7.36 -4.34 16.58
CA ARG A 81 -6.13 -5.10 16.76
C ARG A 81 -5.01 -4.26 17.35
N LEU A 82 -4.86 -3.02 16.90
CA LEU A 82 -3.87 -2.09 17.45
C LEU A 82 -4.12 -1.84 18.94
N SER A 83 -5.39 -1.68 19.35
CA SER A 83 -5.72 -1.51 20.77
C SER A 83 -5.43 -2.74 21.64
N GLU A 84 -5.34 -3.93 21.04
CA GLU A 84 -5.00 -5.18 21.75
C GLU A 84 -3.49 -5.42 21.83
N ILE A 85 -2.73 -5.03 20.81
CA ILE A 85 -1.29 -5.35 20.71
C ILE A 85 -0.37 -4.23 21.18
N MET A 86 -0.83 -2.98 21.14
CA MET A 86 0.01 -1.81 21.43
C MET A 86 -0.13 -1.35 22.87
N GLU A 87 0.98 -0.93 23.46
CA GLU A 87 1.00 -0.27 24.76
C GLU A 87 0.75 1.24 24.63
N LYS A 88 0.50 1.91 25.77
CA LYS A 88 0.32 3.37 25.79
C LYS A 88 1.62 4.05 25.35
N GLY A 89 1.50 4.93 24.35
CA GLY A 89 2.63 5.69 23.82
C GLY A 89 3.39 4.98 22.69
N GLU A 90 2.90 3.84 22.21
CA GLU A 90 3.38 3.22 20.98
C GLU A 90 2.56 3.67 19.78
N TYR A 91 3.20 3.67 18.61
CA TYR A 91 2.61 4.03 17.34
C TYR A 91 2.99 3.01 16.27
N LEU A 92 2.07 2.71 15.37
CA LEU A 92 2.38 1.92 14.19
C LEU A 92 2.98 2.84 13.13
N ARG A 93 4.25 2.67 12.80
CA ARG A 93 4.93 3.36 11.70
C ARG A 93 4.67 2.61 10.39
N ILE A 94 4.26 3.34 9.36
CA ILE A 94 4.11 2.85 7.99
C ILE A 94 5.19 3.48 7.14
N GLN A 95 6.00 2.63 6.52
CA GLN A 95 7.06 3.02 5.61
C GLN A 95 6.84 2.36 4.25
N VAL A 96 7.26 3.02 3.18
CA VAL A 96 7.31 2.47 1.84
C VAL A 96 8.77 2.37 1.42
N GLU A 97 9.19 1.15 1.09
CA GLU A 97 10.54 0.89 0.61
C GLU A 97 10.50 0.48 -0.88
N GLY A 98 11.53 0.84 -1.64
CA GLY A 98 11.72 0.31 -2.99
C GLY A 98 12.08 -1.18 -2.93
N GLY A 99 11.33 -2.02 -3.63
CA GLY A 99 11.52 -3.48 -3.65
C GLY A 99 10.27 -4.28 -3.98
N GLY A 100 10.30 -5.58 -3.67
CA GLY A 100 9.19 -6.50 -3.91
C GLY A 100 8.96 -6.84 -5.38
N CYS A 101 7.88 -7.57 -5.66
CA CYS A 101 7.58 -8.05 -7.02
C CYS A 101 7.11 -6.93 -7.97
N SER A 102 6.66 -5.79 -7.42
CA SER A 102 5.96 -4.73 -8.16
C SER A 102 6.66 -3.37 -8.12
N GLY A 103 7.79 -3.26 -7.41
CA GLY A 103 8.63 -2.04 -7.37
C GLY A 103 8.65 -1.35 -6.01
N PHE A 104 7.53 -1.32 -5.27
CA PHE A 104 7.47 -0.81 -3.90
C PHE A 104 6.82 -1.81 -2.96
N GLN A 105 7.24 -1.79 -1.68
CA GLN A 105 6.73 -2.64 -0.62
C GLN A 105 6.35 -1.82 0.61
N TYR A 106 5.28 -2.24 1.30
CA TYR A 106 4.90 -1.66 2.58
C TYR A 106 5.67 -2.34 3.71
N LYS A 107 6.18 -1.53 4.62
CA LYS A 107 6.83 -1.97 5.85
C LYS A 107 6.14 -1.37 7.05
N PHE A 108 5.84 -2.22 8.01
CA PHE A 108 5.19 -1.85 9.26
C PHE A 108 6.18 -2.04 10.39
N SER A 109 6.28 -1.06 11.28
CA SER A 109 7.13 -1.11 12.47
C SER A 109 6.40 -0.46 13.64
N VAL A 110 6.73 -0.85 14.87
CA VAL A 110 6.14 -0.24 16.07
C VAL A 110 7.21 0.60 16.72
N ASP A 111 6.94 1.90 16.83
CA ASP A 111 7.86 2.87 17.41
C ASP A 111 7.18 3.69 18.51
N ARG A 112 7.95 4.07 19.52
CA ARG A 112 7.51 4.97 20.60
C ARG A 112 7.80 6.44 20.29
N ASN A 113 8.79 6.68 19.43
CA ASN A 113 9.26 8.01 19.09
C ASN A 113 8.65 8.50 17.78
N LYS A 114 8.20 9.75 17.80
CA LYS A 114 7.77 10.51 16.62
C LYS A 114 8.94 11.38 16.17
N ASN A 115 9.23 11.40 14.87
CA ASN A 115 10.13 12.39 14.29
C ASN A 115 9.34 13.66 13.93
N GLU A 116 10.05 14.78 13.73
CA GLU A 116 9.43 16.07 13.41
C GLU A 116 8.76 16.11 12.04
N GLU A 117 9.28 15.31 11.10
CA GLU A 117 8.78 15.21 9.73
C GLU A 117 7.62 14.19 9.60
N ASP A 118 7.38 13.39 10.63
CA ASP A 118 6.35 12.35 10.54
C ASP A 118 4.94 12.94 10.71
N ARG A 119 3.98 12.40 9.94
CA ARG A 119 2.56 12.68 10.12
C ARG A 119 1.92 11.66 11.05
N VAL A 120 1.23 12.15 12.07
CA VAL A 120 0.51 11.33 13.04
C VAL A 120 -0.98 11.31 12.71
N PHE A 121 -1.55 10.11 12.62
CA PHE A 121 -2.98 9.87 12.43
C PHE A 121 -3.54 9.11 13.63
N GLU A 122 -4.49 9.72 14.34
CA GLU A 122 -5.12 9.09 15.50
C GLU A 122 -6.59 8.76 15.20
N GLN A 123 -6.98 7.52 15.45
CA GLN A 123 -8.36 7.07 15.26
C GLN A 123 -8.73 6.04 16.32
N GLY A 124 -9.77 6.29 17.11
CA GLY A 124 -10.27 5.32 18.09
C GLY A 124 -9.28 4.99 19.22
N GLY A 125 -8.42 5.94 19.60
CA GLY A 125 -7.48 5.79 20.72
C GLY A 125 -6.16 5.10 20.36
N VAL A 126 -5.94 4.75 19.10
CA VAL A 126 -4.65 4.26 18.58
C VAL A 126 -4.05 5.30 17.62
N GLY A 127 -2.72 5.34 17.57
CA GLY A 127 -1.97 6.26 16.71
C GLY A 127 -1.14 5.51 15.66
N ILE A 128 -1.19 6.02 14.42
CA ILE A 128 -0.33 5.64 13.32
C ILE A 128 0.60 6.80 12.98
N ILE A 129 1.84 6.48 12.64
CA ILE A 129 2.84 7.42 12.15
C ILE A 129 3.16 7.07 10.70
N VAL A 130 3.28 8.07 9.85
CA VAL A 130 3.71 7.91 8.46
C VAL A 130 4.81 8.92 8.17
N ASP A 131 5.93 8.43 7.67
CA ASP A 131 7.09 9.24 7.29
C ASP A 131 6.71 10.15 6.11
N GLN A 132 7.29 11.34 6.01
CA GLN A 132 6.95 12.32 4.96
C GLN A 132 7.14 11.74 3.54
N GLU A 133 8.21 10.98 3.29
CA GLU A 133 8.46 10.32 2.01
C GLU A 133 7.42 9.23 1.71
N SER A 134 6.99 8.51 2.74
CA SER A 134 6.01 7.43 2.62
C SER A 134 4.59 7.96 2.44
N LEU A 135 4.31 9.15 2.97
CA LEU A 135 3.00 9.80 2.92
C LEU A 135 2.50 9.98 1.48
N GLU A 136 3.39 10.36 0.57
CA GLU A 136 3.05 10.56 -0.83
C GLU A 136 2.53 9.29 -1.50
N PHE A 137 2.94 8.12 -1.02
CA PHE A 137 2.53 6.83 -1.52
C PHE A 137 1.30 6.26 -0.82
N VAL A 138 0.98 6.69 0.40
CA VAL A 138 -0.15 6.14 1.18
C VAL A 138 -1.30 7.12 1.39
N LYS A 139 -1.20 8.34 0.86
CA LYS A 139 -2.27 9.34 0.95
C LYS A 139 -3.58 8.83 0.35
N GLY A 140 -4.68 8.98 1.10
CA GLY A 140 -6.00 8.49 0.74
C GLY A 140 -6.21 6.98 0.91
N SER A 141 -5.19 6.24 1.34
CA SER A 141 -5.30 4.78 1.50
C SER A 141 -6.05 4.39 2.78
N THR A 142 -6.51 3.14 2.82
CA THR A 142 -7.16 2.54 3.99
C THR A 142 -6.31 1.41 4.55
N VAL A 143 -5.83 1.54 5.78
CA VAL A 143 -5.09 0.50 6.49
C VAL A 143 -6.06 -0.45 7.15
N ASP A 144 -5.88 -1.74 6.87
CA ASP A 144 -6.69 -2.83 7.38
C ASP A 144 -5.82 -3.91 8.05
N PHE A 145 -6.45 -4.74 8.86
CA PHE A 145 -5.82 -5.89 9.48
C PHE A 145 -6.59 -7.15 9.10
N SER A 146 -5.92 -8.05 8.38
CA SER A 146 -6.47 -9.34 7.99
C SER A 146 -5.92 -10.44 8.91
N GLN A 147 -6.83 -11.21 9.50
CA GLN A 147 -6.52 -12.38 10.30
C GLN A 147 -7.13 -13.62 9.64
N GLU A 148 -6.26 -14.41 9.04
CA GLU A 148 -6.55 -15.73 8.49
C GLU A 148 -6.09 -16.82 9.48
N LEU A 149 -6.46 -18.07 9.22
CA LEU A 149 -6.13 -19.21 10.10
C LEU A 149 -4.62 -19.38 10.32
N ILE A 150 -3.82 -19.09 9.29
CA ILE A 150 -2.36 -19.30 9.28
C ILE A 150 -1.55 -18.01 9.28
N ARG A 151 -2.20 -16.85 9.09
CA ARG A 151 -1.50 -15.56 8.90
C ARG A 151 -2.30 -14.42 9.50
N SER A 152 -1.60 -13.52 10.17
CA SER A 152 -2.15 -12.24 10.61
C SER A 152 -1.24 -11.14 10.08
N THR A 153 -1.79 -10.18 9.34
CA THR A 153 -0.97 -9.17 8.66
C THR A 153 -1.72 -7.86 8.52
N PHE A 154 -0.99 -6.75 8.62
CA PHE A 154 -1.48 -5.44 8.23
C PHE A 154 -1.37 -5.31 6.71
N GLN A 155 -2.38 -4.71 6.11
CA GLN A 155 -2.47 -4.55 4.67
C GLN A 155 -3.01 -3.15 4.34
N VAL A 156 -2.51 -2.56 3.27
CA VAL A 156 -3.00 -1.28 2.76
C VAL A 156 -3.97 -1.55 1.61
N LEU A 157 -5.21 -1.11 1.76
CA LEU A 157 -6.29 -1.27 0.79
C LEU A 157 -6.66 0.08 0.17
N LYS A 158 -7.26 0.04 -1.02
CA LYS A 158 -7.83 1.21 -1.72
C LYS A 158 -6.84 2.39 -1.80
N ASN A 159 -5.57 2.11 -2.08
CA ASN A 159 -4.56 3.14 -2.23
C ASN A 159 -4.74 3.84 -3.60
N PRO A 160 -5.10 5.14 -3.66
CA PRO A 160 -5.27 5.87 -4.92
C PRO A 160 -3.95 6.16 -5.65
N GLN A 161 -2.80 6.03 -4.96
CA GLN A 161 -1.46 6.26 -5.53
C GLN A 161 -0.88 5.00 -6.18
N ALA A 162 -1.46 3.84 -5.88
CA ALA A 162 -1.06 2.58 -6.47
C ALA A 162 -1.82 2.34 -7.77
N ASP A 163 -1.11 1.97 -8.83
CA ASP A 163 -1.71 1.55 -10.10
C ASP A 163 -2.10 0.07 -10.05
N HIS A 164 -1.16 -0.78 -9.62
CA HIS A 164 -1.34 -2.22 -9.50
C HIS A 164 -0.78 -2.74 -8.18
N GLY A 165 -1.51 -3.66 -7.53
CA GLY A 165 -1.09 -4.33 -6.31
C GLY A 165 -0.71 -5.79 -6.56
N CYS A 166 0.23 -6.31 -5.77
CA CYS A 166 0.55 -7.74 -5.74
C CYS A 166 -0.59 -8.52 -5.07
N SER A 167 -0.80 -9.78 -5.47
CA SER A 167 -1.86 -10.65 -4.94
C SER A 167 -1.81 -10.85 -3.42
N CYS A 168 -0.62 -10.75 -2.81
CA CYS A 168 -0.42 -10.86 -1.37
C CYS A 168 -0.57 -9.52 -0.61
N GLY A 169 -0.88 -8.42 -1.31
CA GLY A 169 -1.11 -7.10 -0.72
C GLY A 169 0.12 -6.43 -0.08
N SER A 170 1.31 -7.02 -0.23
CA SER A 170 2.54 -6.54 0.42
C SER A 170 3.37 -5.59 -0.46
N SER A 171 3.08 -5.56 -1.76
CA SER A 171 3.81 -4.75 -2.76
C SER A 171 2.86 -4.12 -3.78
N PHE A 172 3.28 -3.01 -4.38
CA PHE A 172 2.52 -2.28 -5.38
C PHE A 172 3.42 -1.54 -6.37
N SER A 173 2.84 -1.10 -7.48
CA SER A 173 3.46 -0.19 -8.46
C SER A 173 2.81 1.19 -8.34
N VAL A 174 3.63 2.24 -8.42
CA VAL A 174 3.18 3.62 -8.32
C VAL A 174 2.65 4.07 -9.67
N LYS A 175 1.57 4.85 -9.64
CA LYS A 175 1.02 5.49 -10.83
C LYS A 175 1.93 6.64 -11.26
N VAL A 176 2.51 6.52 -12.46
CA VAL A 176 3.38 7.54 -13.09
C VAL A 176 2.55 8.49 -13.95
#